data_AF-A0A9W4FGZ5-F1
#
_entry.id   AF-A0A9W4FGZ5-F1
#
_cell.length_a   1.000
_cell.length_b   1.000
_cell.length_c   1.000
_cell.angle_alpha   90.00
_cell.angle_beta   90.00
_cell.angle_gamma   90.00
#
_symmetry.space_group_name_H-M   'P 1'
#
loop_
_entity.id
_entity.type
_entity.pdbx_description
1 polymer ?
#
loop_
_entity_poly.entity_id
_entity_poly.type
_entity_poly.pdbx_seq_one_letter_code
_entity_poly.pdbx_strand_id
1 'polypeptide(L)' 'MTTNTKTIEVYAITDDEESDPDPIFMGSHDDMLDALGNVTLELLFHDDDMGHDVYNVVRADGTVIAVAYKD' A
#
# COMPACT_ATOMS: atom_id res chain seq x y z
N MET A 1 22.35 -11.79 7.05
CA MET A 1 21.72 -10.48 6.77
C MET A 1 20.49 -10.79 5.95
N THR A 2 19.31 -10.85 6.57
CA THR A 2 18.05 -10.88 5.83
C THR A 2 17.75 -9.44 5.45
N THR A 3 17.96 -9.10 4.18
CA THR A 3 17.48 -7.85 3.63
C THR A 3 15.96 -7.93 3.70
N ASN A 4 15.35 -7.36 4.74
CA ASN A 4 13.92 -7.10 4.76
C ASN A 4 13.66 -6.03 3.71
N THR A 5 13.62 -6.43 2.44
CA THR A 5 12.97 -5.66 1.39
C THR A 5 11.49 -5.68 1.75
N LYS A 6 11.09 -4.72 2.58
CA LYS A 6 9.70 -4.49 2.96
C LYS A 6 8.96 -4.12 1.68
N THR A 7 8.36 -5.11 1.04
CA THR A 7 7.56 -4.91 -0.17
C THR A 7 6.28 -4.19 0.22
N ILE A 8 5.90 -3.21 -0.58
CA ILE A 8 4.64 -2.51 -0.45
C ILE A 8 3.74 -2.99 -1.57
N GLU A 9 2.60 -3.56 -1.19
CA GLU A 9 1.54 -4.00 -2.11
C GLU A 9 0.40 -2.99 -2.05
N VAL A 10 0.06 -2.37 -3.17
CA VAL A 10 -0.94 -1.31 -3.26
C VAL A 10 -2.15 -1.82 -4.04
N TYR A 11 -3.33 -1.68 -3.47
CA TYR A 11 -4.62 -2.13 -4.02
C TYR A 11 -5.54 -0.94 -4.27
N ALA A 12 -6.30 -0.98 -5.37
CA ALA A 12 -7.27 0.06 -5.69
C ALA A 12 -8.49 -0.02 -4.76
N ILE A 13 -8.99 1.14 -4.32
CA ILE A 13 -10.18 1.20 -3.43
C ILE A 13 -11.44 0.72 -4.16
N THR A 14 -11.48 0.83 -5.49
CA THR A 14 -12.62 0.39 -6.31
C THR A 14 -12.67 -1.12 -6.53
N ASP A 15 -11.67 -1.86 -6.06
CA ASP A 15 -11.53 -3.30 -6.30
C ASP A 15 -12.11 -4.17 -5.18
N ASP A 16 -12.82 -3.55 -4.22
CA ASP A 16 -13.55 -4.21 -3.13
C ASP A 16 -14.61 -5.24 -3.62
N GLU A 17 -15.00 -5.18 -4.89
CA GLU A 17 -15.95 -6.13 -5.49
C GLU A 17 -15.28 -7.41 -6.03
N GLU A 18 -13.95 -7.46 -6.16
CA GLU A 18 -13.23 -8.68 -6.53
C GLU A 18 -12.89 -9.51 -5.29
N SER A 19 -13.18 -10.81 -5.35
CA SER A 19 -12.94 -11.72 -4.21
C SER A 19 -11.46 -11.87 -3.87
N ASP A 20 -10.56 -11.55 -4.80
CA ASP A 20 -9.11 -11.53 -4.67
C ASP A 20 -8.58 -10.35 -5.52
N PRO A 21 -8.61 -9.12 -4.99
CA PRO A 21 -8.15 -7.95 -5.74
C PRO A 21 -6.65 -8.09 -6.02
N ASP A 22 -6.23 -7.87 -7.26
CA ASP A 22 -4.81 -7.87 -7.62
C ASP A 22 -4.17 -6.53 -7.22
N PRO A 23 -2.92 -6.52 -6.71
CA PRO A 23 -2.25 -5.27 -6.40
C PRO A 23 -1.97 -4.49 -7.69
N ILE A 24 -2.44 -3.24 -7.73
CA ILE A 24 -2.15 -2.31 -8.84
C ILE A 24 -0.67 -1.90 -8.89
N PHE A 25 0.05 -2.09 -7.80
CA PHE A 25 1.49 -1.87 -7.71
C PHE A 25 2.11 -2.75 -6.62
N MET A 26 3.29 -3.30 -6.90
CA MET A 26 4.09 -4.05 -5.94
C MET A 26 5.56 -3.64 -6.09
N GLY A 27 6.17 -3.14 -5.01
CA GLY A 27 7.55 -2.67 -5.09
C GLY A 27 8.07 -2.02 -3.82
N SER A 28 9.14 -1.24 -3.95
CA SER A 28 9.69 -0.45 -2.84
C SER A 28 8.94 0.87 -2.66
N HIS A 29 9.16 1.55 -1.53
CA HIS A 29 8.58 2.87 -1.27
C HIS A 29 9.03 3.90 -2.31
N ASP A 30 10.28 3.86 -2.74
CA ASP A 30 10.80 4.78 -3.76
C ASP A 30 10.15 4.53 -5.12
N ASP A 31 10.00 3.26 -5.51
CA ASP A 31 9.30 2.88 -6.75
C ASP A 31 7.81 3.29 -6.71
N MET A 32 7.19 3.21 -5.53
CA MET A 32 5.81 3.65 -5.32
C MET A 32 5.68 5.17 -5.52
N LEU A 33 6.62 5.96 -5.04
CA LEU A 33 6.63 7.41 -5.23
C LEU A 33 6.85 7.78 -6.71
N ASP A 34 7.66 7.01 -7.44
CA ASP A 34 7.85 7.21 -8.87
C ASP A 34 6.59 6.83 -9.67
N ALA A 35 5.92 5.73 -9.30
CA ALA A 35 4.74 5.22 -9.99
C ALA A 35 3.45 6.01 -9.67
N LEU A 36 3.19 6.30 -8.39
CA LEU A 36 1.95 6.94 -7.92
C LEU A 36 2.09 8.46 -7.74
N GLY A 37 3.31 8.98 -7.82
CA GLY A 37 3.65 10.38 -7.62
C GLY A 37 3.83 10.73 -6.14
N ASN A 38 3.67 12.01 -5.81
CA ASN A 38 3.84 12.53 -4.45
C ASN A 38 2.70 12.08 -3.52
N VAL A 39 2.81 10.86 -3.01
CA VAL A 39 1.86 10.21 -2.09
C VAL A 39 2.51 9.94 -0.74
N THR A 40 1.69 9.80 0.29
CA THR A 40 2.09 9.52 1.67
C THR A 40 1.37 8.27 2.15
N LEU A 41 2.01 7.50 3.03
CA LEU A 41 1.40 6.34 3.69
C LEU A 41 0.89 6.74 5.08
N GLU A 42 -0.40 6.61 5.31
CA GLU A 42 -1.03 6.86 6.62
C GLU A 42 -1.47 5.53 7.23
N LEU A 43 -0.91 5.15 8.38
CA LEU A 43 -1.22 3.88 9.03
C LEU A 43 -2.71 3.82 9.41
N LEU A 44 -3.40 2.80 8.92
CA LEU A 44 -4.80 2.52 9.23
C LEU A 44 -4.91 1.68 10.50
N PHE A 45 -4.36 0.48 10.44
CA PHE A 45 -4.33 -0.50 11.52
C PHE A 45 -3.22 -1.51 11.26
N HIS A 46 -2.78 -2.17 12.32
CA HIS A 46 -1.95 -3.37 12.23
C HIS A 46 -2.88 -4.57 12.12
N ASP A 47 -2.72 -5.37 11.07
CA ASP A 47 -3.44 -6.63 10.95
C ASP A 47 -2.65 -7.71 11.69
N ASP A 48 -3.02 -7.97 12.94
CA ASP A 48 -2.40 -9.00 13.78
C ASP A 48 -2.65 -10.43 13.22
N ASP A 49 -3.71 -10.65 12.45
CA ASP A 49 -4.06 -11.96 11.89
C ASP A 49 -3.16 -12.30 10.69
N MET A 50 -2.87 -11.30 9.85
CA MET A 50 -1.99 -11.44 8.68
C MET A 50 -0.53 -11.09 8.97
N GLY A 51 -0.25 -10.38 10.08
CA GLY A 51 1.11 -9.99 10.48
C GLY A 51 1.68 -8.80 9.70
N HIS A 52 0.83 -7.97 9.11
CA HIS A 52 1.23 -6.85 8.25
C HIS A 52 0.54 -5.55 8.66
N ASP A 53 1.20 -4.42 8.41
CA ASP A 53 0.60 -3.10 8.60
C ASP A 53 -0.20 -2.69 7.36
N VAL A 54 -1.40 -2.14 7.58
CA VAL A 54 -2.26 -1.59 6.53
C VAL A 54 -2.20 -0.07 6.54
N TYR A 55 -1.97 0.53 5.38
CA TYR A 55 -1.82 1.99 5.20
C TYR A 55 -2.78 2.51 4.14
N ASN A 56 -3.29 3.73 4.32
CA ASN A 56 -3.86 4.52 3.25
C ASN A 56 -2.75 5.13 2.40
N VAL A 57 -2.88 5.05 1.07
CA VAL A 57 -2.09 5.84 0.14
C VAL A 57 -2.82 7.16 -0.11
N VAL A 58 -2.29 8.23 0.45
CA VAL A 58 -2.89 9.57 0.43
C VAL A 58 -2.07 10.48 -0.47
N ARG A 59 -2.71 11.16 -1.42
CA ARG A 59 -2.06 12.19 -2.23
C ARG A 59 -1.76 13.44 -1.41
N ALA A 60 -0.88 14.30 -1.94
CA ALA A 60 -0.56 15.59 -1.34
C ALA A 60 -1.78 16.52 -1.13
N ASP A 61 -2.91 16.28 -1.80
CA ASP A 61 -4.18 17.01 -1.61
C ASP A 61 -5.08 16.43 -0.50
N GLY A 62 -4.65 15.36 0.18
CA GLY A 62 -5.41 14.67 1.22
C GLY A 62 -6.37 13.60 0.70
N THR A 63 -6.39 13.33 -0.61
CA THR A 63 -7.27 12.31 -1.20
C THR A 63 -6.66 10.92 -1.04
N VAL A 64 -7.41 9.98 -0.48
CA VAL A 64 -7.05 8.55 -0.43
C VAL A 64 -7.29 7.94 -1.81
N ILE A 65 -6.27 7.33 -2.40
CA ILE A 65 -6.35 6.76 -3.76
C ILE A 65 -6.15 5.24 -3.81
N ALA A 66 -5.58 4.65 -2.76
CA ALA A 66 -5.31 3.23 -2.67
C ALA A 66 -5.08 2.80 -1.21
N VAL A 67 -5.05 1.49 -0.97
CA VAL A 67 -4.65 0.87 0.29
C VAL A 67 -3.33 0.13 0.08
N ALA A 68 -2.40 0.22 1.01
CA ALA A 68 -1.09 -0.40 0.93
C ALA A 68 -0.84 -1.34 2.10
N TYR A 69 -0.34 -2.54 1.81
CA TYR A 69 0.10 -3.53 2.80
C TYR A 69 1.63 -3.54 2.83
N LYS A 70 2.20 -3.64 4.03
CA LYS A 70 3.66 -3.66 4.22
C LYS A 70 4.08 -4.73 5.22
N ASP A 71 4.99 -5.58 4.74
CA ASP A 71 5.75 -6.57 5.51
C ASP A 71 6.89 -5.92 6.33
#